data_AF-A0A0A2LK82-F1
#
_entry.id   AF-A0A0A2LK82-F1
#
_cell.length_a   1.000
_cell.length_b   1.000
_cell.length_c   1.000
_cell.angle_alpha   90.00
_cell.angle_beta   90.00
_cell.angle_gamma   90.00
#
_symmetry.space_group_name_H-M   'P 1'
#
loop_
_entity.id
_entity.type
_entity.pdbx_description
1 polymer ?
#
loop_
_entity_poly.entity_id
_entity_poly.type
_entity_poly.pdbx_seq_one_letter_code
_entity_poly.pdbx_strand_id
1 'polypeptide(L)'
;MNLKEKLLLTVPEFDFREYQNEDDFIVVCFFALFTANNMHSTTIMEHCADCITFIYNNKYPDYDAMLDQIALTLFDEDQFNEAFLDLLPVEVQQRFHNSIAMWRQGSGSVQ
;
A
#
# COMPACT_ATOMS: atom_id res chain seq x y z
N MET A 1 -5.38 -0.28 -18.20
CA MET A 1 -4.37 0.49 -17.46
C MET A 1 -3.63 -0.47 -16.53
N ASN A 2 -2.29 -0.51 -16.58
CA ASN A 2 -1.46 -1.29 -15.66
C ASN A 2 -1.14 -0.50 -14.38
N LEU A 3 -0.47 -1.12 -13.41
CA LEU A 3 -0.15 -0.48 -12.13
C LEU A 3 0.74 0.75 -12.30
N LYS A 4 1.79 0.64 -13.12
CA LYS A 4 2.72 1.75 -13.40
C LYS A 4 2.00 2.93 -14.04
N GLU A 5 1.15 2.69 -15.03
CA GLU A 5 0.31 3.72 -15.66
C GLU A 5 -0.63 4.38 -14.64
N LYS A 6 -1.26 3.58 -13.77
CA LYS A 6 -2.12 4.11 -12.70
C LYS A 6 -1.33 5.04 -11.77
N LEU A 7 -0.18 4.59 -11.28
CA LEU A 7 0.63 5.37 -10.35
C LEU A 7 1.22 6.63 -11.01
N LEU A 8 1.69 6.55 -12.26
CA LEU A 8 2.17 7.73 -13.00
C LEU A 8 1.11 8.82 -13.17
N LEU A 9 -0.15 8.40 -13.35
CA LEU A 9 -1.28 9.32 -13.54
C LEU A 9 -1.80 9.88 -12.22
N THR A 10 -1.85 9.05 -11.17
CA THR A 10 -2.50 9.39 -9.90
C THR A 10 -1.52 9.94 -8.88
N VAL A 11 -0.23 9.59 -8.94
CA VAL A 11 0.80 10.00 -7.97
C VAL A 11 2.03 10.55 -8.71
N PRO A 12 1.94 11.76 -9.31
CA PRO A 12 3.04 12.32 -10.11
C PRO A 12 4.32 12.58 -9.30
N GLU A 13 4.22 12.68 -7.98
CA GLU A 13 5.35 12.80 -7.05
C GLU A 13 6.11 11.49 -6.82
N PHE A 14 5.54 10.35 -7.20
CA PHE A 14 6.22 9.06 -7.10
C PHE A 14 7.29 8.96 -8.20
N ASP A 15 8.56 8.97 -7.79
CA ASP A 15 9.68 8.95 -8.73
C ASP A 15 9.84 7.58 -9.39
N PHE A 16 9.48 7.49 -10.67
CA PHE A 16 9.59 6.27 -11.47
C PHE A 16 10.94 6.02 -12.11
N ARG A 17 11.92 6.93 -11.97
CA ARG A 17 13.17 6.85 -12.74
C ARG A 17 13.92 5.54 -12.54
N GLU A 18 13.84 4.96 -11.35
CA GLU A 18 14.51 3.70 -11.02
C GLU A 18 13.66 2.46 -11.33
N TYR A 19 12.38 2.59 -11.67
CA TYR A 19 11.42 1.47 -11.73
C TYR A 19 10.87 1.17 -13.13
N GLN A 20 11.38 1.84 -14.16
CA GLN A 20 10.86 1.72 -15.53
C GLN A 20 10.84 0.27 -16.02
N ASN A 21 11.87 -0.52 -15.68
CA ASN A 21 12.03 -1.91 -16.10
C ASN A 21 11.81 -2.93 -14.98
N GLU A 22 11.43 -2.49 -13.78
CA GLU A 22 11.31 -3.35 -12.61
C GLU A 22 9.99 -4.13 -12.58
N ASP A 23 9.96 -5.22 -11.83
CA ASP A 23 8.75 -6.00 -11.58
C ASP A 23 7.73 -5.20 -10.77
N ASP A 24 6.44 -5.44 -10.99
CA ASP A 24 5.36 -4.77 -10.27
C ASP A 24 5.46 -5.00 -8.74
N PHE A 25 6.03 -6.13 -8.29
CA PHE A 25 6.36 -6.36 -6.87
C PHE A 25 7.26 -5.28 -6.28
N ILE A 26 8.37 -5.01 -6.97
CA ILE A 26 9.36 -4.02 -6.54
C ILE A 26 8.71 -2.63 -6.52
N VAL A 27 7.94 -2.31 -7.57
CA VAL A 27 7.18 -1.06 -7.64
C VAL A 27 6.25 -0.90 -6.43
N VAL A 28 5.52 -1.95 -6.03
CA VAL A 28 4.63 -1.87 -4.86
C VAL A 28 5.39 -1.70 -3.55
N CYS A 29 6.54 -2.35 -3.37
CA CYS A 29 7.37 -2.15 -2.18
C CYS A 29 7.81 -0.69 -2.04
N PHE A 30 8.29 -0.08 -3.12
CA PHE A 30 8.67 1.34 -3.11
C PHE A 30 7.46 2.26 -2.95
N PHE A 31 6.33 1.90 -3.55
CA PHE A 31 5.08 2.62 -3.37
C PHE A 31 4.62 2.59 -1.91
N ALA A 32 4.71 1.44 -1.22
CA ALA A 32 4.40 1.35 0.21
C ALA A 32 5.26 2.30 1.06
N LEU A 33 6.57 2.34 0.80
CA LEU A 33 7.50 3.25 1.47
C LEU A 33 7.17 4.71 1.16
N PHE A 34 6.88 5.03 -0.09
CA PHE A 34 6.45 6.38 -0.48
C PHE A 34 5.18 6.79 0.27
N THR A 35 4.17 5.92 0.29
CA THR A 35 2.90 6.18 0.96
C THR A 35 3.13 6.45 2.44
N ALA A 36 3.90 5.61 3.13
CA ALA A 36 4.25 5.82 4.54
C ALA A 36 4.92 7.18 4.78
N ASN A 37 5.94 7.53 3.98
CA ASN A 37 6.67 8.77 4.18
C ASN A 37 5.86 10.05 3.85
N ASN A 38 4.73 9.93 3.13
CA ASN A 38 3.98 11.08 2.62
C ASN A 38 2.55 11.22 3.18
N MET A 39 2.18 10.45 4.20
CA MET A 39 0.86 10.54 4.84
C MET A 39 0.55 11.89 5.48
N HIS A 40 1.54 12.76 5.65
CA HIS A 40 1.32 14.12 6.13
C HIS A 40 0.62 15.03 5.10
N SER A 41 0.58 14.64 3.81
CA SER A 41 -0.10 15.36 2.74
C SER A 41 -1.46 14.71 2.42
N THR A 42 -2.56 15.41 2.67
CA THR A 42 -3.92 14.92 2.39
C THR A 42 -4.09 14.53 0.92
N THR A 43 -3.58 15.33 -0.01
CA THR A 43 -3.68 15.03 -1.45
C THR A 43 -2.94 13.74 -1.81
N ILE A 44 -1.73 13.54 -1.28
CA ILE A 44 -0.96 12.31 -1.55
C ILE A 44 -1.64 11.10 -0.90
N MET A 45 -2.20 11.28 0.29
CA MET A 45 -2.96 10.25 1.00
C MET A 45 -4.16 9.75 0.18
N GLU A 46 -4.95 10.67 -0.39
CA GLU A 46 -6.08 10.35 -1.29
C GLU A 46 -5.62 9.60 -2.53
N HIS A 47 -4.57 10.07 -3.19
CA HIS A 47 -3.99 9.41 -4.36
C HIS A 47 -3.48 8.00 -4.04
N CYS A 48 -2.83 7.83 -2.88
CA CYS A 48 -2.34 6.53 -2.45
C CYS A 48 -3.49 5.56 -2.17
N ALA A 49 -4.55 6.02 -1.50
CA ALA A 49 -5.74 5.22 -1.22
C ALA A 49 -6.43 4.74 -2.51
N ASP A 50 -6.54 5.60 -3.53
CA ASP A 50 -7.08 5.25 -4.85
C ASP A 50 -6.21 4.20 -5.57
N CYS A 51 -4.87 4.33 -5.52
CA CYS A 51 -3.96 3.34 -6.09
C CYS A 51 -4.02 1.99 -5.38
N ILE A 52 -4.10 1.98 -4.04
CA ILE A 52 -4.23 0.74 -3.25
C ILE A 52 -5.55 0.04 -3.56
N THR A 53 -6.64 0.82 -3.63
CA THR A 53 -7.95 0.32 -4.03
C THR A 53 -7.93 -0.25 -5.45
N PHE A 54 -7.21 0.40 -6.37
CA PHE A 54 -7.02 -0.12 -7.73
C PHE A 54 -6.29 -1.48 -7.73
N ILE A 55 -5.21 -1.61 -6.97
CA ILE A 55 -4.47 -2.88 -6.83
C ILE A 55 -5.41 -3.97 -6.31
N TYR A 56 -6.15 -3.69 -5.23
CA TYR A 56 -7.10 -4.65 -4.67
C TYR A 56 -8.16 -5.07 -5.70
N ASN A 57 -8.80 -4.12 -6.39
CA ASN A 57 -9.92 -4.44 -7.28
C ASN A 57 -9.52 -5.12 -8.60
N ASN A 58 -8.28 -4.92 -9.07
CA ASN A 58 -7.88 -5.32 -10.43
C ASN A 58 -6.77 -6.36 -10.47
N LYS A 59 -6.05 -6.54 -9.35
CA LYS A 59 -4.85 -7.38 -9.29
C LYS A 59 -4.93 -8.46 -8.22
N TYR A 60 -5.92 -8.40 -7.33
CA TYR A 60 -6.23 -9.49 -6.42
C TYR A 60 -6.82 -10.71 -7.17
N PRO A 61 -6.47 -11.96 -6.82
CA PRO A 61 -5.60 -12.38 -5.70
C PRO A 61 -4.10 -12.45 -6.02
N ASP A 62 -3.68 -12.19 -7.26
CA ASP A 62 -2.28 -12.36 -7.66
C ASP A 62 -1.32 -11.43 -6.90
N TYR A 63 -1.84 -10.34 -6.32
CA TYR A 63 -1.08 -9.32 -5.59
C TYR A 63 -1.32 -9.34 -4.07
N ASP A 64 -1.77 -10.49 -3.55
CA ASP A 64 -2.08 -10.73 -2.13
C ASP A 64 -0.93 -10.29 -1.20
N ALA A 65 0.26 -10.81 -1.44
CA ALA A 65 1.46 -10.52 -0.66
C ALA A 65 1.88 -9.04 -0.74
N MET A 66 1.54 -8.36 -1.83
CA MET A 66 1.88 -6.95 -2.00
C MET A 66 0.95 -6.05 -1.17
N LEU A 67 -0.34 -6.39 -1.10
CA LEU A 67 -1.30 -5.71 -0.23
C LEU A 67 -0.91 -5.88 1.24
N ASP A 68 -0.42 -7.07 1.61
CA ASP A 68 0.12 -7.30 2.95
C ASP A 68 1.35 -6.44 3.22
N GLN A 69 2.27 -6.35 2.25
CA GLN A 69 3.45 -5.51 2.37
C GLN A 69 3.10 -4.03 2.60
N ILE A 70 2.09 -3.50 1.90
CA ILE A 70 1.62 -2.12 2.13
C ILE A 70 1.09 -1.97 3.56
N ALA A 71 0.21 -2.87 3.99
CA ALA A 71 -0.39 -2.82 5.34
C ALA A 71 0.68 -2.86 6.44
N LEU A 72 1.68 -3.74 6.29
CA LEU A 72 2.76 -3.91 7.26
C LEU A 72 3.73 -2.74 7.26
N THR A 73 4.14 -2.23 6.09
CA THR A 73 4.98 -1.03 6.02
C THR A 73 4.29 0.17 6.66
N LEU A 74 2.99 0.37 6.43
CA LEU A 74 2.25 1.45 7.08
C LEU A 74 2.17 1.27 8.60
N PHE A 75 2.02 0.04 9.06
CA PHE A 75 2.00 -0.26 10.48
C PHE A 75 3.37 -0.02 11.15
N ASP A 76 4.45 -0.48 10.53
CA ASP A 76 5.82 -0.36 11.07
C ASP A 76 6.30 1.10 11.13
N GLU A 77 5.84 1.94 10.21
CA GLU A 77 6.19 3.37 10.16
C GLU A 77 5.25 4.27 10.99
N ASP A 78 4.38 3.68 11.83
CA ASP A 78 3.35 4.37 12.63
C ASP A 78 2.37 5.22 11.77
N GLN A 79 2.18 4.82 10.51
CA GLN A 79 1.33 5.52 9.52
C GLN A 79 -0.03 4.86 9.31
N PHE A 80 -0.28 3.72 9.95
CA PHE A 80 -1.57 3.03 9.93
C PHE A 80 -2.60 3.77 10.79
N ASN A 81 -3.07 4.91 10.28
CA ASN A 81 -3.97 5.83 10.98
C ASN A 81 -5.40 5.79 10.41
N GLU A 82 -6.38 6.22 11.22
CA GLU A 82 -7.81 6.20 10.86
C GLU A 82 -8.13 7.08 9.65
N ALA A 83 -7.50 8.25 9.52
CA ALA A 83 -7.77 9.18 8.42
C ALA A 83 -7.44 8.55 7.05
N PHE A 84 -6.34 7.79 6.97
CA PHE A 84 -6.01 7.06 5.76
C PHE A 84 -6.93 5.84 5.54
N LEU A 85 -7.26 5.11 6.61
CA LEU A 85 -8.15 3.94 6.51
C LEU A 85 -9.55 4.31 6.02
N ASP A 86 -10.08 5.46 6.44
CA ASP A 86 -11.40 5.96 6.01
C ASP A 86 -11.49 6.25 4.50
N LEU A 87 -10.34 6.43 3.83
CA LEU A 87 -10.28 6.59 2.38
C LEU A 87 -10.32 5.27 1.62
N LEU A 88 -10.06 4.15 2.31
CA LEU A 88 -10.05 2.82 1.71
C LEU A 88 -11.45 2.18 1.79
N PRO A 89 -11.85 1.37 0.79
CA PRO A 89 -13.03 0.51 0.90
C PRO A 89 -12.93 -0.44 2.09
N VAL A 90 -14.08 -0.79 2.68
CA VAL A 90 -14.18 -1.64 3.89
C VAL A 90 -13.44 -2.97 3.70
N GLU A 91 -13.50 -3.55 2.50
CA GLU A 91 -12.83 -4.81 2.18
C GLU A 91 -11.30 -4.70 2.26
N VAL A 92 -10.75 -3.56 1.83
CA VAL A 92 -9.32 -3.27 1.90
C VAL A 92 -8.90 -3.00 3.35
N GLN A 93 -9.70 -2.22 4.09
CA GLN A 93 -9.46 -1.99 5.53
C GLN A 93 -9.41 -3.31 6.29
N GLN A 94 -10.40 -4.17 6.08
CA GLN A 94 -10.49 -5.46 6.77
C GLN A 94 -9.31 -6.36 6.42
N ARG A 95 -8.88 -6.34 5.15
CA ARG A 95 -7.65 -7.03 4.75
C ARG A 95 -6.43 -6.50 5.51
N PHE A 96 -6.21 -5.19 5.52
CA PHE A 96 -5.05 -4.60 6.19
C PHE A 96 -5.04 -4.94 7.69
N HIS A 97 -6.20 -4.87 8.36
CA HIS A 97 -6.33 -5.30 9.75
C HIS A 97 -5.99 -6.79 9.93
N ASN A 98 -6.42 -7.66 9.02
CA ASN A 98 -6.10 -9.08 9.08
C ASN A 98 -4.59 -9.33 8.91
N SER A 99 -3.94 -8.67 7.96
CA SER A 99 -2.49 -8.81 7.73
C SER A 99 -1.70 -8.39 8.97
N ILE A 100 -2.06 -7.28 9.60
CA ILE A 100 -1.43 -6.80 10.85
C ILE A 100 -1.72 -7.77 12.02
N ALA A 101 -2.94 -8.28 12.14
CA ALA A 101 -3.30 -9.23 13.19
C ALA A 101 -2.50 -10.54 13.06
N MET A 102 -2.36 -11.07 11.85
CA MET A 102 -1.55 -12.27 11.57
C MET A 102 -0.08 -12.03 11.89
N TRP A 103 0.47 -10.87 11.49
CA TRP A 103 1.84 -10.50 11.80
C TRP A 103 2.09 -10.44 13.31
N ARG A 104 1.20 -9.80 14.09
CA ARG A 104 1.32 -9.74 15.57
C ARG A 104 1.30 -11.12 16.21
N GLN A 105 0.50 -12.05 15.71
CA GLN A 105 0.46 -13.43 16.21
C GLN A 105 1.75 -14.20 15.91
N GLY A 106 2.32 -14.00 14.71
CA GLY A 106 3.60 -14.59 14.30
C GLY A 106 4.81 -13.98 15.04
N SER A 107 4.82 -12.68 15.27
CA SER A 107 5.88 -11.98 16.01
C SER A 107 5.86 -12.28 17.52
N GLY A 108 4.73 -12.73 18.07
CA GLY A 108 4.58 -13.14 19.46
C GLY A 108 5.05 -14.57 19.78
N SER A 109 5.46 -15.36 18.78
CA SER A 109 5.89 -16.76 18.96
C SER A 109 7.42 -16.96 19.08
N VAL A 110 8.19 -15.86 19.15
CA VAL A 110 9.62 -15.90 19.48
C VAL A 110 9.78 -15.40 20.93
N GLN A 111 9.54 -16.31 21.88
CA GLN A 111 9.97 -16.16 23.28
C GLN A 111 10.79 -17.39 23.68
#